data_AF-A0A846XCR0-F1
#
_entry.id   AF-A0A846XCR0-F1
#
_cell.length_a   1.000
_cell.length_b   1.000
_cell.length_c   1.000
_cell.angle_alpha   90.00
_cell.angle_beta   90.00
_cell.angle_gamma   90.00
#
_symmetry.space_group_name_H-M   'P 1'
#
loop_
_entity.id
_entity.type
_entity.pdbx_description
1 polymer ?
#
loop_
_entity_poly.entity_id
_entity_poly.type
_entity_poly.pdbx_seq_one_letter_code
_entity_poly.pdbx_strand_id
1 'polypeptide(L)'
;MTGARYEVYGGRHRSVAPALDLAYNGNHPLPDLYAGAPEWVADPVVNPRAGVGLLSFCYWWERGRWYRGRSPPVSECAAALPSVWSSAAVAERVIQVLAAKPGNRQRQPVVDLIAAAHQARVTSHRVALAFGGISDDIAAAVYQFRLAGLLDGL
;
A
#
# COMPACT_ATOMS: atom_id res chain seq x y z
N MET A 1 10.37 20.05 5.40
CA MET A 1 9.86 19.23 4.27
C MET A 1 9.69 17.80 4.75
N THR A 2 8.48 17.47 5.20
CA THR A 2 8.14 16.12 5.68
C THR A 2 8.06 15.21 4.46
N GLY A 3 9.08 14.39 4.24
CA GLY A 3 9.09 13.43 3.14
C GLY A 3 7.94 12.46 3.33
N ALA A 4 7.13 12.28 2.29
CA ALA A 4 5.98 11.41 2.35
C ALA A 4 6.42 9.96 2.67
N ARG A 5 5.76 9.35 3.66
CA ARG A 5 6.04 8.01 4.18
C ARG A 5 4.97 7.07 3.66
N TYR A 6 5.39 5.96 3.06
CA TYR A 6 4.47 4.95 2.54
C TYR A 6 5.03 3.57 2.74
N GLU A 7 4.16 2.58 2.77
CA GLU A 7 4.55 1.19 2.96
C GLU A 7 3.83 0.32 1.94
N VAL A 8 4.51 -0.70 1.48
CA VAL A 8 3.93 -1.72 0.61
C VAL A 8 4.18 -3.07 1.23
N TYR A 9 3.08 -3.75 1.51
CA TYR A 9 3.04 -5.10 2.03
C TYR A 9 2.37 -6.01 1.03
N GLY A 10 2.83 -7.25 0.95
CA GLY A 10 2.11 -8.28 0.24
C GLY A 10 2.29 -9.63 0.91
N GLY A 11 1.19 -10.39 0.88
CA GLY A 11 1.17 -11.79 1.26
C GLY A 11 0.84 -12.63 0.04
N ARG A 12 1.69 -13.60 -0.28
CA ARG A 12 1.28 -14.72 -1.12
C ARG A 12 0.65 -15.80 -0.25
N HIS A 13 -0.10 -16.72 -0.86
CA HIS A 13 -0.51 -17.94 -0.17
C HIS A 13 0.73 -18.71 0.32
N ARG A 14 0.59 -19.48 1.40
CA ARG A 14 1.66 -20.19 2.12
C ARG A 14 2.68 -20.89 1.20
N SER A 15 2.19 -21.41 0.06
CA SER A 15 2.93 -22.17 -0.95
C SER A 15 3.81 -21.36 -1.91
N VAL A 16 3.79 -20.02 -1.89
CA VAL A 16 4.50 -19.18 -2.89
C VAL A 16 5.56 -18.26 -2.25
N ALA A 17 5.77 -18.37 -0.93
CA ALA A 17 6.80 -17.66 -0.18
C ALA A 17 7.73 -18.68 0.50
N PRO A 18 8.86 -19.06 -0.12
CA PRO A 18 9.73 -20.15 0.35
C PRO A 18 10.21 -20.00 1.80
N ALA A 19 10.51 -18.77 2.23
CA ALA A 19 10.93 -18.50 3.61
C ALA A 19 9.83 -18.78 4.64
N LEU A 20 8.57 -18.53 4.31
CA LEU A 20 7.44 -18.85 5.19
C LEU A 20 7.15 -20.36 5.17
N ASP A 21 7.28 -21.02 4.02
CA ASP A 21 7.11 -22.47 3.92
C ASP A 21 8.14 -23.22 4.78
N LEU A 22 9.42 -22.82 4.70
CA LEU A 22 10.49 -23.36 5.54
C LEU A 22 10.26 -23.09 7.03
N ALA A 23 9.80 -21.88 7.40
CA ALA A 23 9.53 -21.57 8.79
C ALA A 23 8.37 -22.39 9.36
N TYR A 24 7.30 -22.54 8.57
CA TYR A 24 6.08 -23.22 9.01
C TYR A 24 6.15 -24.74 8.95
N ASN A 25 6.88 -25.30 7.98
CA ASN A 25 6.90 -26.73 7.72
C ASN A 25 8.28 -27.37 7.98
N GLY A 26 9.33 -26.57 8.15
CA GLY A 26 10.71 -27.04 8.26
C GLY A 26 11.43 -26.67 9.56
N ASN A 27 10.73 -26.19 10.60
CA ASN A 27 11.32 -25.73 11.88
C ASN A 27 12.37 -24.60 11.72
N HIS A 28 12.36 -23.86 10.61
CA HIS A 28 13.21 -22.68 10.48
C HIS A 28 12.63 -21.48 11.27
N PRO A 29 13.47 -20.53 11.71
CA PRO A 29 12.97 -19.29 12.31
C PRO A 29 12.15 -18.48 11.29
N LEU A 30 11.16 -17.72 11.77
CA LEU A 30 10.45 -16.77 10.93
C LEU A 30 11.41 -15.69 10.39
N PRO A 31 11.21 -15.22 9.15
CA PRO A 31 12.06 -14.19 8.57
C PRO A 31 11.89 -12.86 9.30
N ASP A 32 13.02 -12.19 9.55
CA ASP A 32 13.05 -10.86 10.19
C ASP A 32 12.78 -9.75 9.15
N LEU A 33 11.52 -9.69 8.70
CA LEU A 33 11.07 -8.80 7.62
C LEU A 33 11.23 -7.30 7.96
N TYR A 34 11.21 -6.96 9.23
CA TYR A 34 11.24 -5.59 9.74
C TYR A 34 12.64 -5.16 10.20
N ALA A 35 13.69 -5.95 9.97
CA ALA A 35 15.05 -5.61 10.36
C ALA A 35 15.43 -4.19 9.89
N GLY A 36 15.71 -3.28 10.83
CA GLY A 36 16.08 -1.90 10.53
C GLY A 36 14.94 -1.01 10.01
N ALA A 37 13.69 -1.45 10.15
CA ALA A 37 12.53 -0.61 9.90
C ALA A 37 12.50 0.56 10.89
N PRO A 38 12.16 1.77 10.43
CA PRO A 38 12.02 2.92 11.32
C PRO A 38 10.80 2.78 12.23
N GLU A 39 10.80 3.48 13.37
CA GLU A 39 9.77 3.38 14.42
C GLU A 39 8.33 3.63 13.94
N TRP A 40 8.17 4.38 12.84
CA TRP A 40 6.84 4.65 12.29
C TRP A 40 6.24 3.45 11.54
N VAL A 41 7.03 2.42 11.22
CA VAL A 41 6.56 1.13 10.67
C VAL A 41 5.99 0.29 11.82
N ALA A 42 4.74 0.56 12.18
CA ALA A 42 4.06 -0.02 13.34
C ALA A 42 2.67 -0.57 12.96
N ASP A 43 2.09 -1.44 13.79
CA ASP A 43 0.81 -2.14 13.57
C ASP A 43 -0.29 -1.34 12.84
N PRO A 44 -0.53 -0.04 13.13
CA PRO A 44 -1.56 0.74 12.45
C PRO A 44 -1.34 0.99 10.95
N VAL A 45 -0.09 0.91 10.48
CA VAL A 45 0.29 1.15 9.08
C VAL A 45 0.64 -0.15 8.34
N VAL A 46 0.87 -1.25 9.07
CA VAL A 46 1.14 -2.57 8.50
C VAL A 46 -0.14 -3.25 7.99
N ASN A 47 -0.02 -4.06 6.95
CA ASN A 47 -1.11 -4.92 6.51
C ASN A 47 -1.56 -5.86 7.65
N PRO A 48 -2.86 -6.03 7.93
CA PRO A 48 -3.36 -6.92 8.99
C PRO A 48 -2.83 -8.36 8.93
N ARG A 49 -2.36 -8.80 7.75
CA ARG A 49 -1.65 -10.09 7.59
C ARG A 49 -0.38 -10.21 8.43
N ALA A 50 0.23 -9.09 8.83
CA ALA A 50 1.32 -9.06 9.79
C ALA A 50 0.94 -9.72 11.12
N GLY A 51 -0.26 -9.41 11.64
CA GLY A 51 -0.77 -9.96 12.91
C GLY A 51 -1.13 -11.44 12.87
N VAL A 52 -1.25 -12.05 11.68
CA VAL A 52 -1.57 -13.48 11.49
C VAL A 52 -0.40 -14.28 10.89
N GLY A 53 0.80 -13.69 10.81
CA GLY A 53 2.00 -14.34 10.30
C GLY A 53 2.05 -14.56 8.78
N LEU A 54 1.06 -14.08 8.03
CA LEU A 54 0.97 -14.29 6.59
C LEU A 54 1.72 -13.24 5.75
N LEU A 55 2.55 -12.43 6.38
CA LEU A 55 3.35 -11.42 5.69
C LEU A 55 4.60 -12.08 5.08
N SER A 56 4.77 -11.94 3.76
CA SER A 56 5.90 -12.54 3.04
C SER A 56 7.03 -11.55 2.72
N PHE A 57 6.76 -10.24 2.78
CA PHE A 57 7.75 -9.19 2.59
C PHE A 57 7.27 -7.86 3.19
N CYS A 58 8.22 -7.03 3.61
CA CYS A 58 8.01 -5.66 4.07
C CYS A 58 8.94 -4.70 3.31
N TYR A 59 8.34 -3.67 2.69
CA TYR A 59 9.04 -2.56 2.06
C TYR A 59 8.44 -1.24 2.54
N TRP A 60 9.31 -0.27 2.84
CA TRP A 60 8.88 1.08 3.21
C TRP A 60 9.56 2.11 2.31
N TRP A 61 8.86 3.20 2.05
CA TRP A 61 9.34 4.35 1.30
C TRP A 61 9.62 5.48 2.25
N GLU A 62 10.81 6.05 2.12
CA GLU A 62 11.17 7.27 2.83
C GLU A 62 12.03 8.13 1.91
N ARG A 63 11.74 9.44 1.86
CA ARG A 63 12.60 10.45 1.21
C ARG A 63 13.04 10.09 -0.22
N GLY A 64 12.12 9.61 -1.05
CA GLY A 64 12.40 9.36 -2.46
C GLY A 64 13.00 7.98 -2.76
N ARG A 65 13.07 7.09 -1.77
CA ARG A 65 13.69 5.77 -1.92
C ARG A 65 12.91 4.66 -1.21
N TRP A 66 12.89 3.48 -1.83
CA TRP A 66 12.41 2.25 -1.20
C TRP A 66 13.50 1.60 -0.35
N TYR A 67 13.09 1.13 0.82
CA TYR A 67 13.88 0.41 1.80
C TYR A 67 13.22 -0.94 2.09
N ARG A 68 14.03 -1.84 2.64
CA ARG A 68 13.67 -3.22 2.98
C ARG A 68 14.58 -3.66 4.12
N GLY A 69 14.03 -4.44 5.04
CA GLY A 69 14.84 -5.16 6.03
C GLY A 69 15.44 -6.41 5.40
N ARG A 70 15.31 -7.55 6.08
CA ARG A 70 15.69 -8.86 5.52
C ARG A 70 14.62 -9.49 4.62
N SER A 71 13.70 -8.69 4.07
CA SER A 71 12.74 -9.14 3.05
C SER A 71 13.44 -9.77 1.82
N PRO A 72 12.76 -10.55 0.96
CA PRO A 72 13.31 -10.99 -0.33
C PRO A 72 13.39 -9.86 -1.37
N PRO A 73 14.36 -9.85 -2.32
CA PRO A 73 14.52 -8.78 -3.31
C PRO A 73 13.28 -8.59 -4.18
N VAL A 74 13.14 -7.40 -4.79
CA VAL A 74 11.94 -7.06 -5.59
C VAL A 74 11.69 -8.07 -6.71
N SER A 75 12.73 -8.62 -7.34
CA SER A 75 12.62 -9.67 -8.36
C SER A 75 11.86 -10.90 -7.86
N GLU A 76 12.04 -11.27 -6.60
CA GLU A 76 11.37 -12.39 -5.96
C GLU A 76 9.96 -12.02 -5.47
N CYS A 77 9.69 -10.74 -5.23
CA CYS A 77 8.38 -10.24 -4.78
C CYS A 77 7.49 -9.76 -5.94
N ALA A 78 8.04 -9.51 -7.13
CA ALA A 78 7.39 -8.76 -8.22
C ALA A 78 5.98 -9.26 -8.57
N ALA A 79 5.76 -10.57 -8.62
CA ALA A 79 4.45 -11.15 -8.91
C ALA A 79 3.35 -10.84 -7.87
N ALA A 80 3.74 -10.43 -6.66
CA ALA A 80 2.83 -10.03 -5.59
C ALA A 80 2.71 -8.51 -5.43
N LEU A 81 3.54 -7.73 -6.14
CA LEU A 81 3.45 -6.28 -6.13
C LEU A 81 2.38 -5.85 -7.15
N PRO A 82 1.44 -4.98 -6.76
CA PRO A 82 0.55 -4.35 -7.73
C PRO A 82 1.38 -3.53 -8.72
N SER A 83 0.95 -3.46 -9.98
CA SER A 83 1.61 -2.63 -10.98
C SER A 83 1.34 -1.15 -10.66
N VAL A 84 2.21 -0.55 -9.85
CA VAL A 84 2.11 0.85 -9.38
C VAL A 84 3.23 1.74 -9.92
N TRP A 85 3.79 1.34 -11.06
CA TRP A 85 4.99 1.94 -11.66
C TRP A 85 4.72 3.25 -12.43
N SER A 86 3.45 3.56 -12.72
CA SER A 86 3.04 4.80 -13.36
C SER A 86 1.69 5.25 -12.80
N SER A 87 1.41 6.56 -12.84
CA SER A 87 0.11 7.11 -12.43
C SER A 87 -1.05 6.44 -13.18
N ALA A 88 -0.85 6.09 -14.45
CA ALA A 88 -1.84 5.35 -15.24
C ALA A 88 -2.06 3.93 -14.69
N ALA A 89 -1.00 3.18 -14.40
CA ALA A 89 -1.11 1.84 -13.84
C ALA A 89 -1.76 1.85 -12.44
N VAL A 90 -1.44 2.86 -11.62
CA VAL A 90 -2.10 3.09 -10.32
C VAL A 90 -3.59 3.38 -10.52
N ALA A 91 -3.95 4.26 -11.45
CA ALA A 91 -5.35 4.58 -11.73
C ALA A 91 -6.14 3.36 -12.16
N GLU A 92 -5.63 2.58 -13.13
CA GLU A 92 -6.26 1.33 -13.56
C GLU A 92 -6.43 0.36 -12.39
N ARG A 93 -5.43 0.24 -11.53
CA ARG A 93 -5.50 -0.68 -10.39
C ARG A 93 -6.53 -0.25 -9.37
N VAL A 94 -6.59 1.04 -9.04
CA VAL A 94 -7.60 1.60 -8.13
C VAL A 94 -8.99 1.40 -8.72
N ILE A 95 -9.20 1.68 -10.01
CA ILE A 95 -10.47 1.45 -10.69
C ILE A 95 -10.88 -0.02 -10.62
N GLN A 96 -9.95 -0.96 -10.87
CA GLN A 96 -10.24 -2.40 -10.77
C GLN A 96 -10.67 -2.83 -9.37
N VAL A 97 -10.10 -2.24 -8.32
CA VAL A 97 -10.46 -2.54 -6.93
C VAL A 97 -11.85 -1.97 -6.59
N LEU A 98 -12.15 -0.75 -7.06
CA LEU A 98 -13.43 -0.07 -6.81
C LEU A 98 -14.58 -0.63 -7.66
N ALA A 99 -14.29 -1.10 -8.87
CA ALA A 99 -15.29 -1.55 -9.84
C ALA A 99 -15.68 -3.02 -9.62
N ALA A 100 -16.48 -3.30 -8.58
CA ALA A 100 -17.31 -4.51 -8.55
C ALA A 100 -18.44 -4.47 -9.62
N LYS A 101 -18.68 -3.30 -10.24
CA LYS A 101 -19.55 -3.12 -11.41
C LYS A 101 -18.91 -2.20 -12.45
N PRO A 102 -19.02 -2.51 -13.76
CA PRO A 102 -18.38 -1.73 -14.81
C PRO A 102 -19.16 -0.43 -15.05
N GLY A 103 -18.63 0.67 -14.53
CA GLY A 103 -19.04 2.02 -14.89
C GLY A 103 -17.82 2.90 -15.08
N ASN A 104 -17.72 3.58 -16.23
CA ASN A 104 -16.62 4.52 -16.52
C ASN A 104 -16.65 5.79 -15.63
N ARG A 105 -17.60 5.90 -14.70
CA ARG A 105 -17.83 7.13 -13.91
C ARG A 105 -16.69 7.42 -12.92
N GLN A 106 -16.02 6.40 -12.37
CA GLN A 106 -14.91 6.61 -11.42
C GLN A 106 -13.55 6.91 -12.10
N ARG A 107 -13.42 6.76 -13.43
CA ARG A 107 -12.12 6.92 -14.12
C ARG A 107 -11.49 8.30 -13.88
N GLN A 108 -12.20 9.35 -14.24
CA GLN A 108 -11.68 10.72 -14.12
C GLN A 108 -11.46 11.13 -12.65
N PRO A 109 -12.41 10.89 -11.72
CA PRO A 109 -12.18 11.16 -10.29
C PRO A 109 -10.94 10.46 -9.70
N VAL A 110 -10.67 9.21 -10.07
CA VAL A 110 -9.47 8.49 -9.62
C VAL A 110 -8.19 9.11 -10.18
N VAL A 111 -8.18 9.48 -11.46
CA VAL A 111 -7.04 10.16 -12.08
C VAL A 111 -6.76 11.50 -11.42
N ASP A 112 -7.81 12.29 -11.15
CA ASP A 112 -7.70 13.59 -10.50
C ASP A 112 -7.20 13.46 -9.05
N LEU A 113 -7.64 12.43 -8.33
CA LEU A 113 -7.16 12.13 -6.98
C LEU A 113 -5.66 11.78 -6.98
N ILE A 114 -5.20 10.97 -7.94
CA ILE A 114 -3.77 10.62 -8.08
C ILE A 114 -2.94 11.85 -8.43
N ALA A 115 -3.42 12.70 -9.34
CA ALA A 115 -2.76 13.95 -9.68
C ALA A 115 -2.66 14.90 -8.47
N ALA A 116 -3.71 14.98 -7.65
CA ALA A 116 -3.71 15.75 -6.41
C ALA A 116 -2.73 15.16 -5.37
N ALA A 117 -2.64 13.84 -5.26
CA ALA A 117 -1.68 13.17 -4.38
C ALA A 117 -0.24 13.49 -4.76
N HIS A 118 0.11 13.53 -6.05
CA HIS A 118 1.45 13.95 -6.50
C HIS A 118 1.85 15.36 -6.05
N GLN A 119 0.87 16.22 -5.77
CA GLN A 119 1.08 17.60 -5.36
C GLN A 119 0.85 17.82 -3.85
N ALA A 120 0.57 16.75 -3.09
CA ALA A 120 0.12 16.85 -1.70
C ALA A 120 -1.09 17.80 -1.52
N ARG A 121 -2.09 17.68 -2.41
CA ARG A 121 -3.33 18.50 -2.41
C ARG A 121 -4.59 17.66 -2.36
N VAL A 122 -4.54 16.49 -1.71
CA VAL A 122 -5.71 15.63 -1.56
C VAL A 122 -6.74 16.33 -0.66
N THR A 123 -8.01 16.24 -1.02
CA THR A 123 -9.13 16.78 -0.24
C THR A 123 -10.17 15.69 -0.02
N SER A 124 -10.93 15.77 1.08
CA SER A 124 -12.02 14.81 1.37
C SER A 124 -13.04 14.72 0.24
N HIS A 125 -13.30 15.83 -0.46
CA HIS A 125 -14.16 15.88 -1.63
C HIS A 125 -13.62 15.05 -2.80
N ARG A 126 -12.31 15.16 -3.11
CA ARG A 126 -11.67 14.35 -4.17
C ARG A 126 -11.70 12.86 -3.83
N VAL A 127 -11.51 12.51 -2.55
CA VAL A 127 -11.64 11.13 -2.08
C VAL A 127 -13.08 10.65 -2.26
N ALA A 128 -14.09 11.39 -1.80
CA ALA A 128 -15.49 11.00 -1.97
C ALA A 128 -15.89 10.80 -3.44
N LEU A 129 -15.41 11.66 -4.35
CA LEU A 129 -15.65 11.53 -5.79
C LEU A 129 -14.99 10.28 -6.39
N ALA A 130 -13.77 9.95 -5.98
CA ALA A 130 -13.05 8.77 -6.48
C ALA A 130 -13.71 7.46 -6.06
N PHE A 131 -14.24 7.40 -4.83
CA PHE A 131 -14.83 6.19 -4.25
C PHE A 131 -16.34 6.05 -4.51
N GLY A 132 -17.03 7.10 -4.99
CA GLY A 132 -18.42 7.00 -5.47
C GLY A 132 -19.52 7.30 -4.45
N GLY A 133 -19.18 7.90 -3.30
CA GLY A 133 -20.14 8.42 -2.32
C GLY A 133 -20.43 7.53 -1.10
N ILE A 134 -21.42 7.96 -0.30
CA ILE A 134 -21.62 7.84 1.17
C ILE A 134 -21.55 6.41 1.81
N SER A 135 -21.45 5.31 1.06
CA SER A 135 -21.38 3.96 1.67
C SER A 135 -19.98 3.54 2.10
N ASP A 136 -18.94 4.22 1.63
CA ASP A 136 -17.55 3.88 1.95
C ASP A 136 -17.06 4.69 3.16
N ASP A 137 -16.14 4.12 3.94
CA ASP A 137 -15.49 4.80 5.06
C ASP A 137 -14.50 5.86 4.55
N ILE A 138 -15.06 6.96 4.03
CA ILE A 138 -14.31 8.11 3.51
C ILE A 138 -13.46 8.75 4.61
N ALA A 139 -13.90 8.69 5.88
CA ALA A 139 -13.13 9.23 7.00
C ALA A 139 -11.83 8.44 7.21
N ALA A 140 -11.90 7.10 7.20
CA ALA A 140 -10.72 6.25 7.23
C ALA A 140 -9.83 6.47 6.00
N ALA A 141 -10.41 6.58 4.80
CA ALA A 141 -9.64 6.85 3.59
C ALA A 141 -8.88 8.18 3.68
N VAL A 142 -9.54 9.26 4.09
CA VAL A 142 -8.92 10.58 4.29
C VAL A 142 -7.83 10.51 5.38
N TYR A 143 -8.04 9.75 6.45
CA TYR A 143 -7.03 9.53 7.47
C TYR A 143 -5.76 8.88 6.91
N GLN A 144 -5.89 7.91 6.01
CA GLN A 144 -4.73 7.30 5.34
C GLN A 144 -3.96 8.32 4.47
N PHE A 145 -4.66 9.19 3.73
CA PHE A 145 -4.01 10.29 3.01
C PHE A 145 -3.33 11.31 3.94
N ARG A 146 -3.89 11.54 5.13
CA ARG A 146 -3.27 12.40 6.17
C ARG A 146 -1.97 11.79 6.69
N LEU A 147 -1.97 10.51 7.03
CA LEU A 147 -0.77 9.80 7.50
C LEU A 147 0.35 9.82 6.45
N ALA A 148 -0.03 9.75 5.18
CA ALA A 148 0.88 9.87 4.05
C ALA A 148 1.41 11.30 3.80
N GLY A 149 0.87 12.33 4.48
CA GLY A 149 1.23 13.72 4.26
C GLY A 149 0.76 14.26 2.91
N LEU A 150 -0.38 13.77 2.40
CA LEU A 150 -0.90 14.09 1.07
C LEU A 150 -2.03 15.10 1.04
N LEU A 151 -2.54 15.52 2.20
CA LEU A 151 -3.62 16.50 2.28
C LEU A 151 -3.12 17.91 1.97
N ASP A 152 -4.00 18.71 1.36
CA ASP A 152 -3.75 20.14 1.15
C ASP A 152 -3.71 20.87 2.51
N GLY A 153 -2.63 21.61 2.77
CA GLY A 153 -2.43 22.36 4.01
C GLY A 153 -2.15 21.48 5.23
N LEU A 154 -0.88 21.43 5.64
CA LEU A 154 -0.48 21.15 7.03
C LEU A 154 -0.12 22.46 7.72
#